data_AF-A0A2S6T1B1-F1
#
_entry.id   AF-A0A2S6T1B1-F1
#
_cell.length_a   1.000
_cell.length_b   1.000
_cell.length_c   1.000
_cell.angle_alpha   90.00
_cell.angle_beta   90.00
_cell.angle_gamma   90.00
#
_symmetry.space_group_name_H-M   'P 1'
#
loop_
_entity.id
_entity.type
_entity.pdbx_description
1 polymer ?
#
loop_
_entity_poly.entity_id
_entity_poly.type
_entity_poly.pdbx_seq_one_letter_code
_entity_poly.pdbx_strand_id
1 'polypeptide(L)'
;MSKKIFWIASYPKSGNTLIRAILASLFFTKDGIFSFEILKKILLFENFQRLNFIKKENIQDYKKLSDLKILSKYWLKMQSKENLGLRDGEFCFLKTHSAQLTYFDNYFTDIKHTLGFIYIIRDPRDVSISYTHHSINSLDETILHMTNNTAAIDYEQNTIEDKIKPYAFLSRWDVHAKSWILFQVPNLVLRYEDLVEKKKEIIYRIINFFEKNYNFKFHNIDHKIENIIA
;
A
#
# COMPACT_ATOMS: atom_id res chain seq x y z
N MET A 1 -19.80 -10.30 3.37
CA MET A 1 -18.59 -9.83 4.09
C MET A 1 -18.14 -8.50 3.48
N SER A 2 -17.90 -7.46 4.30
CA SER A 2 -17.46 -6.13 3.82
C SER A 2 -15.94 -6.01 3.67
N LYS A 3 -15.17 -6.89 4.32
CA LYS A 3 -13.70 -6.88 4.26
C LYS A 3 -13.25 -7.41 2.92
N LYS A 4 -12.50 -6.62 2.14
CA LYS A 4 -12.09 -7.00 0.77
C LYS A 4 -10.65 -6.68 0.42
N ILE A 5 -9.90 -5.97 1.28
CA ILE A 5 -8.58 -5.45 0.92
C ILE A 5 -7.48 -6.15 1.70
N PHE A 6 -6.48 -6.66 0.99
CA PHE A 6 -5.15 -6.94 1.52
C PHE A 6 -4.23 -5.77 1.20
N TRP A 7 -3.76 -5.08 2.24
CA TRP A 7 -2.84 -3.96 2.05
C TRP A 7 -1.40 -4.43 1.96
N ILE A 8 -0.65 -3.79 1.06
CA ILE A 8 0.81 -3.84 1.01
C ILE A 8 1.30 -2.43 1.33
N ALA A 9 1.49 -2.20 2.62
CA ALA A 9 1.78 -0.89 3.18
C ALA A 9 3.27 -0.74 3.46
N SER A 10 3.80 0.46 3.22
CA SER A 10 5.20 0.76 3.50
C SER A 10 5.42 2.27 3.42
N TYR A 11 6.28 2.82 4.27
CA TYR A 11 6.81 4.15 4.03
C TYR A 11 7.49 4.18 2.65
N PRO A 12 7.41 5.27 1.86
CA PRO A 12 8.03 5.30 0.54
C PRO A 12 9.50 4.87 0.58
N LYS A 13 9.93 4.15 -0.47
CA LYS A 13 11.30 3.63 -0.62
C LYS A 13 11.72 2.49 0.33
N SER A 14 10.77 1.88 1.03
CA SER A 14 11.02 0.69 1.87
C SER A 14 10.95 -0.64 1.11
N GLY A 15 10.98 -0.66 -0.23
CA GLY A 15 11.05 -1.91 -1.02
C GLY A 15 9.72 -2.53 -1.47
N ASN A 16 8.68 -1.73 -1.66
CA ASN A 16 7.34 -2.20 -2.06
C ASN A 16 7.32 -2.99 -3.38
N THR A 17 8.16 -2.63 -4.37
CA THR A 17 8.21 -3.33 -5.67
C THR A 17 8.57 -4.80 -5.53
N LEU A 18 9.54 -5.14 -4.66
CA LEU A 18 10.01 -6.52 -4.47
C LEU A 18 8.91 -7.39 -3.84
N ILE A 19 8.26 -6.90 -2.78
CA ILE A 19 7.15 -7.66 -2.17
C ILE A 19 5.96 -7.79 -3.13
N ARG A 20 5.66 -6.76 -3.94
CA ARG A 20 4.61 -6.85 -4.96
C ARG A 20 4.93 -7.89 -6.02
N ALA A 21 6.18 -7.98 -6.46
CA ALA A 21 6.60 -9.01 -7.42
C ALA A 21 6.41 -10.42 -6.82
N ILE A 22 6.87 -10.64 -5.59
CA ILE A 22 6.70 -11.91 -4.88
C ILE A 22 5.22 -12.28 -4.75
N LEU A 23 4.39 -11.37 -4.25
CA LEU A 23 2.96 -11.62 -4.07
C LEU A 23 2.25 -11.84 -5.40
N ALA A 24 2.58 -11.05 -6.43
CA ALA A 24 1.96 -11.19 -7.73
C ALA A 24 2.31 -12.54 -8.37
N SER A 25 3.58 -12.96 -8.32
CA SER A 25 4.00 -14.27 -8.78
C SER A 25 3.31 -15.38 -7.99
N LEU A 26 3.24 -15.26 -6.66
CA LEU A 26 2.64 -16.30 -5.81
C LEU A 26 1.15 -16.49 -6.09
N PHE A 27 0.38 -15.40 -6.20
CA PHE A 27 -1.09 -15.41 -6.29
C PHE A 27 -1.64 -15.44 -7.72
N PHE A 28 -0.95 -14.87 -8.70
CA PHE A 28 -1.50 -14.65 -10.05
C PHE A 28 -0.83 -15.46 -11.15
N THR A 29 0.04 -16.40 -10.78
CA THR A 29 0.66 -17.33 -11.71
C THR A 29 0.50 -18.78 -11.24
N LYS A 30 0.63 -19.73 -12.17
CA LYS A 30 0.60 -21.16 -11.84
C LYS A 30 1.98 -21.67 -11.44
N ASP A 31 3.04 -21.09 -11.99
CA ASP A 31 4.42 -21.57 -11.95
C ASP A 31 5.36 -20.69 -11.11
N GLY A 32 4.97 -19.46 -10.74
CA GLY A 32 5.78 -18.52 -9.97
C GLY A 32 6.58 -17.54 -10.84
N ILE A 33 6.49 -17.62 -12.17
CA ILE A 33 7.31 -16.81 -13.07
C ILE A 33 6.83 -15.36 -13.08
N PHE A 34 7.73 -14.44 -12.73
CA PHE A 34 7.43 -13.01 -12.69
C PHE A 34 7.34 -12.40 -14.10
N SER A 35 6.41 -11.46 -14.28
CA SER A 35 6.41 -10.52 -15.38
C SER A 35 5.93 -9.14 -14.91
N PHE A 36 6.32 -8.06 -15.61
CA PHE A 36 5.83 -6.72 -15.25
C PHE A 36 4.31 -6.57 -15.42
N GLU A 37 3.70 -7.37 -16.31
CA GLU A 37 2.27 -7.35 -16.55
C GLU A 37 1.46 -7.80 -15.32
N ILE A 38 1.94 -8.80 -14.56
CA ILE A 38 1.22 -9.27 -13.36
C ILE A 38 1.25 -8.25 -12.21
N LEU A 39 2.18 -7.28 -12.19
CA LEU A 39 2.17 -6.20 -11.19
C LEU A 39 0.91 -5.33 -11.28
N LYS A 40 0.26 -5.28 -12.44
CA LYS A 40 -1.01 -4.57 -12.64
C LYS A 40 -2.16 -5.19 -11.83
N LYS A 41 -1.99 -6.40 -11.27
CA LYS A 41 -2.94 -7.01 -10.32
C LYS A 41 -2.88 -6.43 -8.92
N ILE A 42 -1.79 -5.72 -8.58
CA ILE A 42 -1.61 -5.05 -7.29
C ILE A 42 -1.41 -3.57 -7.55
N LEU A 43 -2.49 -2.80 -7.56
CA LEU A 43 -2.49 -1.39 -7.92
C LEU A 43 -2.17 -0.49 -6.72
N LEU A 44 -1.67 0.72 -6.99
CA LEU A 44 -1.57 1.78 -6.00
C LEU A 44 -2.98 2.29 -5.63
N PHE A 45 -3.20 2.53 -4.34
CA PHE A 45 -4.45 3.09 -3.84
C PHE A 45 -4.52 4.60 -4.01
N GLU A 46 -3.41 5.31 -3.86
CA GLU A 46 -3.29 6.75 -4.05
C GLU A 46 -3.17 7.10 -5.53
N ASN A 47 -4.25 6.84 -6.26
CA ASN A 47 -4.36 7.10 -7.70
C ASN A 47 -5.57 7.99 -7.95
N PHE A 48 -5.38 9.05 -8.75
CA PHE A 48 -6.42 10.05 -9.03
C PHE A 48 -7.71 9.45 -9.60
N GLN A 49 -7.64 8.43 -10.44
CA GLN A 49 -8.82 7.82 -11.08
C GLN A 49 -9.83 7.28 -10.07
N ARG A 50 -9.36 6.91 -8.86
CA ARG A 50 -10.20 6.44 -7.75
C ARG A 50 -11.02 7.56 -7.10
N LEU A 51 -10.76 8.82 -7.44
CA LEU A 51 -11.48 9.98 -6.94
C LEU A 51 -12.61 10.42 -7.87
N ASN A 52 -12.71 9.84 -9.08
CA ASN A 52 -13.69 10.24 -10.09
C ASN A 52 -15.15 10.11 -9.62
N PHE A 53 -15.45 9.18 -8.72
CA PHE A 53 -16.80 9.06 -8.15
C PHE A 53 -17.20 10.32 -7.36
N ILE A 54 -16.24 11.01 -6.73
CA ILE A 54 -16.48 12.23 -5.96
C ILE A 54 -16.99 13.36 -6.88
N LYS A 55 -16.52 13.42 -8.14
CA LYS A 55 -17.00 14.40 -9.14
C LYS A 55 -18.52 14.31 -9.34
N LYS A 56 -19.05 13.08 -9.33
CA LYS A 56 -20.49 12.80 -9.50
C LYS A 56 -21.28 13.06 -8.22
N GLU A 57 -20.70 12.76 -7.06
CA GLU A 57 -21.38 12.87 -5.77
C GLU A 57 -21.37 14.29 -5.19
N ASN A 58 -20.24 14.98 -5.28
CA ASN A 58 -20.06 16.33 -4.78
C ASN A 58 -18.95 17.06 -5.56
N ILE A 59 -19.36 17.82 -6.58
CA ILE A 59 -18.46 18.60 -7.42
C ILE A 59 -17.69 19.69 -6.64
N GLN A 60 -18.24 20.21 -5.55
CA GLN A 60 -17.58 21.25 -4.75
C GLN A 60 -16.42 20.69 -3.95
N ASP A 61 -16.59 19.52 -3.34
CA ASP A 61 -15.51 18.81 -2.66
C ASP A 61 -14.48 18.29 -3.69
N TYR A 62 -14.93 17.80 -4.85
CA TYR A 62 -14.03 17.34 -5.93
C TYR A 62 -13.03 18.42 -6.36
N LYS A 63 -13.48 19.66 -6.56
CA LYS A 63 -12.62 20.80 -6.93
C LYS A 63 -11.62 21.20 -5.84
N LYS A 64 -11.77 20.67 -4.62
CA LYS A 64 -10.96 20.98 -3.44
C LYS A 64 -10.17 19.78 -2.93
N LEU A 65 -9.99 18.72 -3.72
CA LEU A 65 -9.28 17.51 -3.29
C LEU A 65 -7.77 17.70 -3.03
N SER A 66 -7.20 18.86 -3.36
CA SER A 66 -5.87 19.25 -2.88
C SER A 66 -5.84 19.53 -1.37
N ASP A 67 -6.99 19.82 -0.76
CA ASP A 67 -7.13 19.91 0.70
C ASP A 67 -7.31 18.50 1.28
N LEU A 68 -6.31 18.03 2.01
CA LEU A 68 -6.31 16.72 2.66
C LEU A 68 -7.51 16.53 3.59
N LYS A 69 -8.01 17.60 4.22
CA LYS A 69 -9.20 17.52 5.09
C LYS A 69 -10.43 17.14 4.27
N ILE A 70 -10.59 17.71 3.07
CA ILE A 70 -11.68 17.38 2.15
C ILE A 70 -11.50 15.96 1.62
N LEU A 71 -10.31 15.62 1.12
CA LEU A 71 -10.01 14.29 0.60
C LEU A 71 -10.24 13.18 1.63
N SER A 72 -9.83 13.41 2.89
CA SER A 72 -9.91 12.41 3.96
C SER A 72 -11.32 11.89 4.24
N LYS A 73 -12.35 12.73 4.03
CA LYS A 73 -13.77 12.33 4.15
C LYS A 73 -14.14 11.14 3.28
N TYR A 74 -13.42 10.94 2.17
CA TYR A 74 -13.73 9.96 1.14
C TYR A 74 -12.88 8.69 1.22
N TRP A 75 -11.88 8.60 2.11
CA TRP A 75 -10.94 7.46 2.16
C TRP A 75 -11.64 6.10 2.34
N LEU A 76 -12.56 5.98 3.30
CA LEU A 76 -13.32 4.74 3.49
C LEU A 76 -14.26 4.48 2.32
N LYS A 77 -14.86 5.52 1.73
CA LYS A 77 -15.76 5.37 0.60
C LYS A 77 -15.01 4.91 -0.66
N MET A 78 -13.79 5.39 -0.90
CA MET A 78 -12.89 4.90 -1.96
C MET A 78 -12.60 3.40 -1.84
N GLN A 79 -12.69 2.85 -0.63
CA GLN A 79 -12.45 1.45 -0.31
C GLN A 79 -13.71 0.58 -0.38
N SER A 80 -14.85 1.15 -0.74
CA SER A 80 -16.10 0.40 -0.90
C SER A 80 -15.97 -0.61 -2.05
N LYS A 81 -16.75 -1.71 -1.98
CA LYS A 81 -16.75 -2.73 -3.03
C LYS A 81 -17.05 -2.14 -4.41
N GLU A 82 -17.94 -1.16 -4.48
CA GLU A 82 -18.35 -0.48 -5.71
C GLU A 82 -17.21 0.34 -6.29
N ASN A 83 -16.56 1.17 -5.47
CA ASN A 83 -15.44 2.02 -5.91
C ASN A 83 -14.17 1.24 -6.21
N LEU A 84 -14.04 0.02 -5.68
CA LEU A 84 -12.99 -0.92 -6.04
C LEU A 84 -13.35 -1.82 -7.23
N GLY A 85 -14.59 -1.78 -7.72
CA GLY A 85 -15.06 -2.64 -8.81
C GLY A 85 -15.14 -4.13 -8.45
N LEU A 86 -15.35 -4.46 -7.17
CA LEU A 86 -15.37 -5.82 -6.64
C LEU A 86 -16.79 -6.35 -6.45
N ARG A 87 -17.00 -7.61 -6.83
CA ARG A 87 -18.24 -8.36 -6.56
C ARG A 87 -18.24 -8.94 -5.15
N ASP A 88 -19.36 -9.52 -4.75
CA ASP A 88 -19.46 -10.17 -3.45
C ASP A 88 -18.66 -11.47 -3.41
N GLY A 89 -17.87 -11.65 -2.34
CA GLY A 89 -16.89 -12.73 -2.20
C GLY A 89 -15.51 -12.41 -2.79
N GLU A 90 -15.37 -11.37 -3.62
CA GLU A 90 -14.07 -10.98 -4.17
C GLU A 90 -13.23 -10.14 -3.19
N PHE A 91 -11.91 -10.22 -3.35
CA PHE A 91 -10.93 -9.42 -2.65
C PHE A 91 -9.90 -8.85 -3.63
N CYS A 92 -9.12 -7.86 -3.19
CA CYS A 92 -8.00 -7.34 -3.96
C CYS A 92 -6.78 -7.09 -3.10
N PHE A 93 -5.63 -6.98 -3.76
CA PHE A 93 -4.40 -6.47 -3.17
C PHE A 93 -4.21 -5.01 -3.58
N LEU A 94 -3.96 -4.13 -2.61
CA LEU A 94 -3.68 -2.72 -2.86
C LEU A 94 -2.39 -2.31 -2.17
N LYS A 95 -1.55 -1.61 -2.93
CA LYS A 95 -0.39 -0.93 -2.40
C LYS A 95 -0.83 0.42 -1.82
N THR A 96 -0.26 0.81 -0.69
CA THR A 96 -0.44 2.15 -0.11
C THR A 96 0.85 2.68 0.50
N HIS A 97 1.00 4.01 0.44
CA HIS A 97 2.01 4.75 1.21
C HIS A 97 1.39 5.58 2.34
N SER A 98 0.07 5.62 2.45
CA SER A 98 -0.59 6.37 3.52
C SER A 98 -0.35 5.72 4.88
N ALA A 99 -0.17 6.54 5.91
CA ALA A 99 -0.18 6.07 7.29
C ALA A 99 -1.59 5.64 7.72
N GLN A 100 -1.66 4.64 8.59
CA GLN A 100 -2.91 4.15 9.14
C GLN A 100 -3.36 5.00 10.32
N LEU A 101 -3.67 6.27 10.04
CA LEU A 101 -4.03 7.30 11.00
C LEU A 101 -5.44 7.85 10.75
N THR A 102 -5.93 8.61 11.72
CA THR A 102 -7.10 9.48 11.57
C THR A 102 -6.68 10.89 11.19
N TYR A 103 -7.42 11.52 10.29
CA TYR A 103 -7.24 12.92 9.91
C TYR A 103 -8.60 13.62 9.92
N PHE A 104 -8.80 14.61 10.80
CA PHE A 104 -10.10 15.24 11.05
C PHE A 104 -11.24 14.21 11.25
N ASP A 105 -11.05 13.28 12.18
CA ASP A 105 -11.97 12.17 12.50
C ASP A 105 -12.24 11.17 11.36
N ASN A 106 -11.56 11.30 10.22
CA ASN A 106 -11.63 10.34 9.13
C ASN A 106 -10.49 9.35 9.21
N TYR A 107 -10.81 8.06 9.31
CA TYR A 107 -9.82 6.98 9.29
C TYR A 107 -9.32 6.74 7.86
N PHE A 108 -8.02 6.52 7.70
CA PHE A 108 -7.47 6.08 6.42
C PHE A 108 -8.13 4.76 5.97
N THR A 109 -8.02 3.68 6.75
CA THR A 109 -8.82 2.46 6.57
C THR A 109 -9.39 1.97 7.92
N ASP A 110 -10.28 0.98 7.88
CA ASP A 110 -10.88 0.38 9.07
C ASP A 110 -10.92 -1.16 9.00
N ILE A 111 -11.32 -1.77 10.12
CA ILE A 111 -11.46 -3.22 10.25
C ILE A 111 -12.58 -3.80 9.37
N LYS A 112 -13.48 -2.97 8.83
CA LYS A 112 -14.64 -3.39 8.02
C LYS A 112 -14.26 -3.53 6.55
N HIS A 113 -13.28 -2.76 6.06
CA HIS A 113 -12.78 -2.81 4.68
C HIS A 113 -11.51 -3.67 4.54
N THR A 114 -10.71 -3.75 5.60
CA THR A 114 -9.42 -4.46 5.59
C THR A 114 -9.54 -5.93 6.02
N LEU A 115 -9.06 -6.85 5.16
CA LEU A 115 -8.85 -8.26 5.49
C LEU A 115 -7.59 -8.49 6.31
N GLY A 116 -6.50 -7.82 5.92
CA GLY A 116 -5.21 -7.84 6.59
C GLY A 116 -4.18 -7.02 5.84
N PHE A 117 -2.95 -6.98 6.35
CA PHE A 117 -1.88 -6.25 5.68
C PHE A 117 -0.51 -6.92 5.82
N ILE A 118 0.33 -6.66 4.82
CA ILE A 118 1.77 -6.88 4.90
C ILE A 118 2.42 -5.51 4.98
N TYR A 119 3.16 -5.25 6.06
CA TYR A 119 3.91 -4.01 6.24
C TYR A 119 5.39 -4.24 6.01
N ILE A 120 6.01 -3.44 5.13
CA ILE A 120 7.46 -3.48 4.93
C ILE A 120 8.10 -2.35 5.72
N ILE A 121 8.91 -2.72 6.71
CA ILE A 121 9.79 -1.81 7.45
C ILE A 121 11.20 -1.92 6.90
N ARG A 122 11.89 -0.80 6.78
CA ARG A 122 13.28 -0.70 6.34
C ARG A 122 14.01 0.26 7.26
N ASP A 123 15.30 0.05 7.49
CA ASP A 123 16.12 0.99 8.27
C ASP A 123 15.91 2.44 7.76
N PRO A 124 15.54 3.40 8.64
CA PRO A 124 15.24 4.76 8.21
C PRO A 124 16.44 5.48 7.57
N ARG A 125 17.68 5.09 7.89
CA ARG A 125 18.91 5.64 7.29
C ARG A 125 19.04 5.23 5.82
N ASP A 126 18.71 3.98 5.53
CA ASP A 126 18.67 3.49 4.15
C ASP A 126 17.49 4.07 3.37
N VAL A 127 16.35 4.25 4.05
CA VAL A 127 15.17 4.91 3.46
C VAL A 127 15.53 6.34 3.05
N SER A 128 16.20 7.13 3.90
CA SER A 128 16.57 8.50 3.57
C SER A 128 17.47 8.56 2.34
N ILE A 129 18.51 7.72 2.27
CA ILE A 129 19.40 7.67 1.10
C ILE A 129 18.63 7.29 -0.17
N SER A 130 17.80 6.24 -0.09
CA SER A 130 17.00 5.78 -1.24
C SER A 130 15.97 6.83 -1.71
N TYR A 131 15.44 7.63 -0.79
CA TYR A 131 14.47 8.68 -1.06
C TYR A 131 15.12 9.90 -1.70
N THR A 132 16.27 10.35 -1.20
CA THR A 132 17.06 11.43 -1.81
C THR A 132 17.31 11.20 -3.31
N HIS A 133 17.73 10.00 -3.69
CA HIS A 133 17.93 9.64 -5.11
C HIS A 133 16.64 9.62 -5.94
N HIS A 134 15.47 9.51 -5.31
CA HIS A 134 14.18 9.42 -5.98
C HIS A 134 13.48 10.78 -6.13
N SER A 135 13.61 11.69 -5.15
CA SER A 135 12.83 12.93 -5.11
C SER A 135 13.58 14.19 -5.58
N ILE A 136 14.82 14.07 -6.09
CA ILE A 136 15.69 15.20 -6.49
C ILE A 136 16.00 16.17 -5.32
N ASN A 137 15.65 15.78 -4.09
CA ASN A 137 15.92 16.58 -2.90
C ASN A 137 17.31 16.26 -2.35
N SER A 138 17.84 17.17 -1.53
CA SER A 138 19.01 16.90 -0.68
C SER A 138 18.69 15.88 0.43
N LEU A 139 19.74 15.32 1.05
CA LEU A 139 19.58 14.42 2.19
C LEU A 139 18.91 15.11 3.38
N ASP A 140 19.29 16.36 3.68
CA ASP A 140 18.72 17.13 4.80
C ASP A 140 17.23 17.43 4.59
N GLU A 141 16.83 17.83 3.38
CA GLU A 141 15.40 18.01 3.04
C GLU A 141 14.62 16.70 3.15
N THR A 142 15.24 15.59 2.76
CA THR A 142 14.64 14.25 2.88
C THR A 142 14.45 13.87 4.35
N ILE A 143 15.45 14.09 5.20
CA ILE A 143 15.37 13.84 6.64
C ILE A 143 14.29 14.73 7.28
N LEU A 144 14.26 16.02 6.91
CA LEU A 144 13.24 16.95 7.39
C LEU A 144 11.83 16.48 6.99
N HIS A 145 11.66 16.03 5.75
CA HIS A 145 10.39 15.46 5.29
C HIS A 145 10.03 14.20 6.09
N MET A 146 10.96 13.25 6.26
CA MET A 146 10.71 12.00 6.98
C MET A 146 10.44 12.17 8.47
N THR A 147 10.83 13.29 9.06
CA THR A 147 10.61 13.61 10.47
C THR A 147 9.41 14.53 10.68
N ASN A 148 8.74 14.96 9.61
CA ASN A 148 7.61 15.87 9.67
C ASN A 148 6.27 15.13 9.88
N ASN A 149 5.52 15.50 10.93
CA ASN A 149 4.20 14.94 11.25
C ASN A 149 3.14 15.21 10.17
N THR A 150 3.33 16.23 9.34
CA THR A 150 2.43 16.58 8.22
C THR A 150 2.98 16.16 6.87
N ALA A 151 4.01 15.30 6.83
CA ALA A 151 4.56 14.80 5.58
C ALA A 151 3.47 14.12 4.73
N ALA A 152 3.49 14.42 3.44
CA ALA A 152 2.56 13.88 2.46
C ALA A 152 3.25 13.79 1.10
N ILE A 153 2.75 12.91 0.23
CA ILE A 153 3.24 12.76 -1.15
C ILE A 153 2.10 12.85 -2.15
N ASP A 154 2.41 13.28 -3.37
CA ASP A 154 1.43 13.34 -4.44
C ASP A 154 0.86 11.95 -4.78
N TYR A 155 -0.43 11.92 -5.13
CA TYR A 155 -1.03 10.75 -5.77
C TYR A 155 -0.38 10.47 -7.13
N GLU A 156 -0.49 9.23 -7.61
CA GLU A 156 -0.12 8.90 -8.99
C GLU A 156 -1.09 9.58 -9.98
N GLN A 157 -0.52 10.09 -11.08
CA GLN A 157 -1.23 10.95 -12.05
C GLN A 157 -1.78 12.23 -11.38
N ASN A 158 -0.89 12.96 -10.70
CA ASN A 158 -1.20 14.11 -9.84
C ASN A 158 -1.78 15.35 -10.54
N THR A 159 -2.02 15.33 -11.86
CA THR A 159 -2.55 16.50 -12.60
C THR A 159 -3.42 16.05 -13.79
N ILE A 160 -4.74 16.23 -13.69
CA ILE A 160 -5.71 16.09 -14.80
C ILE A 160 -6.84 17.08 -14.50
N GLU A 161 -7.21 17.93 -15.48
CA GLU A 161 -8.27 18.98 -15.39
C GLU A 161 -8.25 19.83 -14.08
N ASP A 162 -8.03 21.14 -14.19
CA ASP A 162 -8.21 22.10 -13.07
C ASP A 162 -7.17 22.12 -11.92
N LYS A 163 -5.89 21.75 -12.16
CA LYS A 163 -4.79 21.95 -11.18
C LYS A 163 -4.99 21.29 -9.79
N ILE A 164 -5.87 20.30 -9.69
CA ILE A 164 -6.11 19.55 -8.44
C ILE A 164 -4.93 18.59 -8.20
N LYS A 165 -4.36 18.62 -6.99
CA LYS A 165 -3.20 17.81 -6.58
C LYS A 165 -3.50 17.09 -5.26
N PRO A 166 -4.11 15.90 -5.29
CA PRO A 166 -4.38 15.15 -4.08
C PRO A 166 -3.10 14.53 -3.50
N TYR A 167 -3.06 14.39 -2.18
CA TYR A 167 -1.90 13.90 -1.43
C TYR A 167 -2.22 12.69 -0.55
N ALA A 168 -1.28 11.75 -0.48
CA ALA A 168 -1.26 10.65 0.47
C ALA A 168 -0.64 11.13 1.77
N PHE A 169 -1.34 10.96 2.89
CA PHE A 169 -0.85 11.38 4.19
C PHE A 169 0.16 10.37 4.74
N LEU A 170 1.42 10.79 4.92
CA LEU A 170 2.50 9.93 5.41
C LEU A 170 2.73 10.08 6.92
N SER A 171 2.73 11.31 7.43
CA SER A 171 3.34 11.63 8.73
C SER A 171 4.84 11.26 8.82
N ARG A 172 5.44 11.38 10.00
CA ARG A 172 6.85 11.03 10.21
C ARG A 172 7.05 9.51 10.16
N TRP A 173 8.23 9.06 9.73
CA TRP A 173 8.52 7.65 9.45
C TRP A 173 8.17 6.68 10.59
N ASP A 174 8.52 6.99 11.84
CA ASP A 174 8.25 6.09 12.97
C ASP A 174 6.77 6.09 13.35
N VAL A 175 6.06 7.22 13.21
CA VAL A 175 4.60 7.29 13.40
C VAL A 175 3.91 6.49 12.30
N HIS A 176 4.35 6.62 11.05
CA HIS A 176 3.85 5.81 9.94
C HIS A 176 3.99 4.31 10.24
N ALA A 177 5.19 3.85 10.64
CA ALA A 177 5.42 2.45 10.98
C ALA A 177 4.56 1.98 12.16
N LYS A 178 4.53 2.75 13.26
CA LYS A 178 3.71 2.44 14.44
C LYS A 178 2.22 2.38 14.11
N SER A 179 1.73 3.29 13.27
CA SER A 179 0.31 3.38 12.90
C SER A 179 -0.20 2.08 12.26
N TRP A 180 0.61 1.49 11.37
CA TRP A 180 0.29 0.21 10.76
C TRP A 180 0.47 -0.95 11.74
N ILE A 181 1.59 -1.01 12.48
CA ILE A 181 1.86 -2.11 13.42
C ILE A 181 0.79 -2.22 14.51
N LEU A 182 0.23 -1.10 14.97
CA LEU A 182 -0.81 -1.06 15.99
C LEU A 182 -2.23 -1.35 15.44
N PHE A 183 -2.41 -1.44 14.13
CA PHE A 183 -3.72 -1.67 13.53
C PHE A 183 -4.17 -3.12 13.71
N GLN A 184 -5.29 -3.31 14.41
CA GLN A 184 -5.75 -4.62 14.88
C GLN A 184 -6.53 -5.41 13.82
N VAL A 185 -5.83 -5.82 12.77
CA VAL A 185 -6.25 -6.84 11.80
C VAL A 185 -5.11 -7.86 11.64
N PRO A 186 -5.35 -9.07 11.08
CA PRO A 186 -4.25 -10.00 10.85
C PRO A 186 -3.20 -9.33 9.97
N ASN A 187 -1.94 -9.40 10.41
CA ASN A 187 -0.85 -8.69 9.77
C ASN A 187 0.45 -9.48 9.76
N LEU A 188 1.32 -9.12 8.82
CA LEU A 188 2.67 -9.64 8.69
C LEU A 188 3.62 -8.47 8.47
N VAL A 189 4.47 -8.20 9.47
CA VAL A 189 5.52 -7.18 9.37
C VAL A 189 6.80 -7.85 8.89
N LEU A 190 7.36 -7.33 7.81
CA LEU A 190 8.58 -7.83 7.18
C LEU A 190 9.63 -6.73 7.14
N ARG A 191 10.87 -7.12 7.43
CA ARG A 191 12.03 -6.25 7.23
C ARG A 191 12.49 -6.33 5.79
N TYR A 192 12.77 -5.20 5.18
CA TYR A 192 13.31 -5.14 3.82
C TYR A 192 14.63 -5.90 3.70
N GLU A 193 15.48 -5.83 4.73
CA GLU A 193 16.78 -6.49 4.73
C GLU A 193 16.62 -8.02 4.67
N ASP A 194 15.71 -8.59 5.46
CA ASP A 194 15.38 -10.02 5.39
C ASP A 194 14.69 -10.40 4.06
N LEU A 195 13.93 -9.48 3.44
CA LEU A 195 13.31 -9.70 2.13
C LEU A 195 14.36 -9.86 1.02
N VAL A 196 15.52 -9.22 1.15
CA VAL A 196 16.64 -9.32 0.20
C VAL A 196 17.51 -10.55 0.50
N GLU A 197 17.88 -10.76 1.75
CA GLU A 197 18.86 -11.78 2.15
C GLU A 197 18.24 -13.17 2.33
N LYS A 198 16.97 -13.25 2.76
CA LYS A 198 16.30 -14.50 3.16
C LYS A 198 15.02 -14.74 2.37
N LYS A 199 15.05 -14.45 1.06
CA LYS A 199 13.88 -14.52 0.16
C LYS A 199 13.01 -15.76 0.35
N LYS A 200 13.62 -16.95 0.33
CA LYS A 200 12.90 -18.24 0.49
C LYS A 200 12.14 -18.32 1.82
N GLU A 201 12.79 -17.97 2.92
CA GLU A 201 12.16 -17.95 4.25
C GLU A 201 10.98 -16.97 4.30
N ILE A 202 11.18 -15.77 3.74
CA ILE A 202 10.11 -14.75 3.69
C ILE A 202 8.92 -15.22 2.86
N ILE A 203 9.15 -15.90 1.72
CA ILE A 203 8.06 -16.44 0.90
C ILE A 203 7.26 -17.49 1.68
N TYR A 204 7.91 -18.40 2.41
CA TYR A 204 7.20 -19.34 3.29
C TYR A 204 6.42 -18.61 4.40
N ARG A 205 6.97 -17.57 5.02
CA ARG A 205 6.25 -16.76 6.01
C ARG A 205 5.00 -16.10 5.42
N ILE A 206 5.08 -15.61 4.18
CA ILE A 206 3.94 -15.04 3.45
C ILE A 206 2.89 -16.12 3.20
N ILE A 207 3.28 -17.28 2.66
CA ILE A 207 2.37 -18.42 2.44
C ILE A 207 1.65 -18.78 3.74
N ASN A 208 2.42 -19.02 4.80
CA ASN A 208 1.90 -19.46 6.08
C ASN A 208 0.98 -18.40 6.72
N PHE A 209 1.24 -17.11 6.53
CA PHE A 209 0.34 -16.03 6.91
C PHE A 209 -1.02 -16.15 6.21
N PHE A 210 -1.04 -16.40 4.91
CA PHE A 210 -2.29 -16.52 4.16
C PHE A 210 -3.05 -17.81 4.43
N GLU A 211 -2.35 -18.94 4.59
CA GLU A 211 -2.96 -20.23 4.94
C GLU A 211 -3.59 -20.17 6.33
N LYS A 212 -2.85 -19.70 7.34
CA LYS A 212 -3.32 -19.68 8.74
C LYS A 212 -4.49 -18.72 8.98
N ASN A 213 -4.48 -17.54 8.36
CA ASN A 213 -5.47 -16.50 8.66
C ASN A 213 -6.68 -16.53 7.72
N TYR A 214 -6.55 -17.12 6.53
CA TYR A 214 -7.58 -17.04 5.48
C TYR A 214 -7.82 -18.34 4.72
N ASN A 215 -7.18 -19.45 5.11
CA ASN A 215 -7.33 -20.77 4.49
C ASN A 215 -7.05 -20.79 2.98
N PHE A 216 -6.15 -19.93 2.49
CA PHE A 216 -5.64 -20.06 1.13
C PHE A 216 -4.98 -21.43 0.94
N LYS A 217 -5.00 -21.95 -0.28
CA LYS A 217 -4.28 -23.16 -0.66
C LYS A 217 -3.33 -22.83 -1.79
N PHE A 218 -2.04 -22.96 -1.52
CA PHE A 218 -1.02 -22.81 -2.55
C PHE A 218 -0.63 -24.20 -3.08
N HIS A 219 -0.48 -24.29 -4.40
CA HIS A 219 -0.05 -25.51 -5.08
C HIS A 219 1.32 -25.30 -5.69
N ASN A 220 2.11 -26.38 -5.80
CA ASN A 220 3.46 -26.38 -6.36
C ASN A 220 4.38 -25.36 -5.67
N ILE A 221 4.32 -25.30 -4.34
CA ILE A 221 4.99 -24.26 -3.53
C ILE A 221 6.49 -24.20 -3.82
N ASP A 222 7.18 -25.34 -3.80
CA ASP A 222 8.64 -25.36 -3.97
C ASP A 222 9.06 -24.89 -5.37
N HIS A 223 8.38 -25.38 -6.41
CA HIS A 223 8.59 -24.94 -7.79
C HIS A 223 8.29 -23.44 -7.98
N LYS A 224 7.21 -22.94 -7.37
CA LYS A 224 6.90 -21.49 -7.38
C LYS A 224 8.01 -20.69 -6.72
N ILE A 225 8.48 -21.13 -5.57
CA ILE A 225 9.54 -20.45 -4.82
C ILE A 225 10.82 -20.39 -5.65
N GLU A 226 11.22 -21.49 -6.31
CA GLU A 226 12.39 -21.53 -7.19
C GLU A 226 12.31 -20.48 -8.30
N ASN A 227 11.16 -20.37 -8.98
CA ASN A 227 10.96 -19.37 -10.03
C ASN A 227 10.88 -17.92 -9.52
N ILE A 228 10.43 -17.71 -8.27
CA ILE A 228 10.36 -16.37 -7.66
C ILE A 228 11.75 -15.87 -7.24
N ILE A 229 12.65 -16.78 -6.84
CA ILE A 229 13.97 -16.42 -6.34
C ILE A 229 15.08 -16.44 -7.42
N ALA A 230 14.83 -17.11 -8.55
CA ALA A 230 15.69 -17.13 -9.73
C ALA A 230 15.88 -15.72 -10.31
#